data_AF-A0A3M6FA30-F1
#
_entry.id   AF-A0A3M6FA30-F1
#
_cell.length_a   1.000
_cell.length_b   1.000
_cell.length_c   1.000
_cell.angle_alpha   90.00
_cell.angle_beta   90.00
_cell.angle_gamma   90.00
#
_symmetry.space_group_name_H-M   'P 1'
#
loop_
_entity.id
_entity.type
_entity.pdbx_description
1 polymer ?
#
loop_
_entity_poly.entity_id
_entity_poly.type
_entity_poly.pdbx_seq_one_letter_code
_entity_poly.pdbx_strand_id
1 'polypeptide(L)'
;MDAPSVKPFLDYPELVKTLSSRRMIINDPQRAARKIEQIGYYHLSGYWHSARKYKISEEKEKVLEEDFRDGTYFDNIFCLYLLDKNLRVEFFNAIERIEIFLRTVIAHEMGRLSPLCYKEKKYFDKKYLPKLEGPDDKYSVWYNDWSKKIESKISDSKEEFIKDHVSKLKPIPIWVLVELWDFGMLSKFYSMLKTSHQDKICKRFDSIPANVLENWLININTIRNRCAHHGRLFNSNNVRALLMPQKGYFNLLKLNENSRYKLYGIVVIVNYFLTKISSSSDWIIRISGIINTLPEIPGLTLASMGFEKESYKFPIEKFCKSSHFKSTPAAPCTNLSVPQLIEQLLEHTPSRHEENQVFVELLLSIAEKAEMKKQ
;
A
#
# COMPACT_ATOMS: atom_id res chain seq x y z
N MET A 1 16.73 -12.15 40.66
CA MET A 1 16.97 -11.51 39.36
C MET A 1 16.46 -10.10 39.50
N ASP A 2 17.34 -9.11 39.41
CA ASP A 2 16.90 -7.71 39.45
C ASP A 2 15.92 -7.45 38.31
N ALA A 3 14.85 -6.72 38.62
CA ALA A 3 13.88 -6.33 37.61
C ALA A 3 14.60 -5.54 36.50
N PRO A 4 14.27 -5.78 35.22
CA PRO A 4 14.90 -5.03 34.13
C PRO A 4 14.66 -3.53 34.33
N SER A 5 15.75 -2.77 34.49
CA SER A 5 15.70 -1.33 34.71
C SER A 5 15.45 -0.58 33.41
N VAL A 6 14.76 0.56 33.51
CA VAL A 6 14.53 1.44 32.36
C VAL A 6 15.88 2.01 31.89
N LYS A 7 16.11 2.00 30.58
CA LYS A 7 17.35 2.55 30.00
C LYS A 7 17.45 4.06 30.32
N PRO A 8 18.64 4.55 30.69
CA PRO A 8 18.83 5.97 30.93
C PRO A 8 18.57 6.78 29.64
N PHE A 9 18.12 8.02 29.82
CA PHE A 9 18.05 8.98 28.72
C PHE A 9 19.46 9.30 28.23
N LEU A 10 19.61 9.43 26.91
CA LEU A 10 20.85 9.81 26.24
C LEU A 10 20.52 10.89 25.21
N ASP A 11 21.34 11.94 25.16
CA ASP A 11 21.27 12.97 24.14
C ASP A 11 21.84 12.46 22.80
N TYR A 12 21.57 13.15 21.69
CA TYR A 12 21.93 12.72 20.34
C TYR A 12 23.42 12.39 20.17
N PRO A 13 24.38 13.19 20.69
CA PRO A 13 25.80 12.82 20.60
C PRO A 13 26.15 11.53 21.36
N GLU A 14 25.46 11.25 22.46
CA GLU A 14 25.68 10.06 23.29
C GLU A 14 25.07 8.81 22.65
N LEU A 15 23.93 8.97 21.98
CA LEU A 15 23.34 7.94 21.13
C LEU A 15 24.27 7.57 19.97
N VAL A 16 24.92 8.57 19.33
CA VAL A 16 25.94 8.34 18.29
C VAL A 16 27.14 7.59 18.86
N LYS A 17 27.66 8.00 20.03
CA LYS A 17 28.74 7.27 20.72
C LYS A 17 28.37 5.82 21.02
N THR A 18 27.13 5.57 21.43
CA THR A 18 26.60 4.22 21.71
C THR A 18 26.55 3.36 20.45
N LEU A 19 26.16 3.92 19.30
CA LEU A 19 26.17 3.19 18.03
C LEU A 19 27.61 2.87 17.61
N SER A 20 28.53 3.82 17.76
CA SER A 20 29.94 3.64 17.43
C SER A 20 30.62 2.60 18.33
N SER A 21 30.33 2.59 19.64
CA SER A 21 30.89 1.61 20.58
C SER A 21 30.42 0.18 20.28
N ARG A 22 29.23 0.04 19.67
CA ARG A 22 28.67 -1.22 19.17
C ARG A 22 29.18 -1.60 17.77
N ARG A 23 30.27 -0.99 17.30
CA ARG A 23 30.92 -1.25 15.99
C ARG A 23 30.17 -0.76 14.75
N MET A 24 29.20 0.14 14.89
CA MET A 24 28.65 0.84 13.71
C MET A 24 29.65 1.89 13.23
N ILE A 25 29.95 1.90 11.94
CA ILE A 25 30.85 2.86 11.32
C ILE A 25 30.08 4.15 11.05
N ILE A 26 30.56 5.27 11.61
CA ILE A 26 29.94 6.59 11.52
C ILE A 26 31.01 7.58 11.05
N ASN A 27 31.00 7.91 9.76
CA ASN A 27 32.00 8.78 9.14
C ASN A 27 31.82 10.26 9.55
N ASP A 28 30.57 10.69 9.76
CA ASP A 28 30.21 12.05 10.17
C ASP A 28 29.27 12.00 11.40
N PRO A 29 29.84 12.03 12.62
CA PRO A 29 29.07 11.98 13.87
C PRO A 29 28.07 13.13 14.01
N GLN A 30 28.41 14.34 13.56
CA GLN A 30 27.55 15.51 13.64
C GLN A 30 26.33 15.39 12.72
N ARG A 31 26.52 14.87 11.51
CA ARG A 31 25.40 14.53 10.62
C ARG A 31 24.56 13.39 11.18
N ALA A 32 25.17 12.36 11.75
CA ALA A 32 24.44 11.25 12.37
C ALA A 32 23.54 11.75 13.52
N ALA A 33 24.06 12.59 14.41
CA ALA A 33 23.29 13.19 15.51
C ALA A 33 22.08 13.99 14.97
N ARG A 34 22.29 14.86 13.97
CA ARG A 34 21.19 15.61 13.31
C ARG A 34 20.13 14.70 12.68
N LYS A 35 20.53 13.55 12.11
CA LYS A 35 19.57 12.59 11.55
C LYS A 35 18.79 11.84 12.62
N ILE A 36 19.42 11.50 13.73
CA ILE A 36 18.76 10.90 14.89
C ILE A 36 17.76 11.90 15.50
N GLU A 37 18.12 13.18 15.59
CA GLU A 37 17.23 14.26 16.03
C GLU A 37 16.00 14.39 15.11
N GLN A 38 16.21 14.41 13.78
CA GLN A 38 15.13 14.59 12.81
C GLN A 38 14.12 13.42 12.76
N ILE A 39 14.58 12.18 12.98
CA ILE A 39 13.79 10.96 12.74
C ILE A 39 13.42 10.24 14.03
N GLY A 40 14.24 10.39 15.07
CA GLY A 40 14.16 9.64 16.31
C GLY A 40 14.98 8.35 16.27
N TYR A 41 15.75 8.12 17.34
CA TYR A 41 16.60 6.93 17.50
C TYR A 41 15.81 5.63 17.39
N TYR A 42 14.68 5.53 18.10
CA TYR A 42 13.87 4.30 18.12
C TYR A 42 13.29 3.99 16.74
N HIS A 43 12.88 5.02 16.00
CA HIS A 43 12.39 4.84 14.63
C HIS A 43 13.47 4.30 13.70
N LEU A 44 14.67 4.93 13.70
CA LEU A 44 15.81 4.44 12.93
C LEU A 44 16.27 3.04 13.36
N SER A 45 16.06 2.69 14.64
CA SER A 45 16.45 1.38 15.15
C SER A 45 15.79 0.21 14.47
N GLY A 46 14.61 0.43 13.91
CA GLY A 46 13.93 -0.53 13.07
C GLY A 46 14.73 -0.97 11.84
N TYR A 47 15.72 -0.21 11.38
CA TYR A 47 16.40 -0.43 10.10
C TYR A 47 17.76 -1.13 10.23
N TRP A 48 18.38 -1.12 11.42
CA TRP A 48 19.68 -1.77 11.63
C TRP A 48 19.61 -3.14 12.33
N HIS A 49 18.41 -3.66 12.66
CA HIS A 49 18.28 -4.99 13.28
C HIS A 49 18.91 -6.12 12.44
N SER A 50 18.75 -6.09 11.11
CA SER A 50 19.35 -7.10 10.21
C SER A 50 20.88 -7.08 10.23
N ALA A 51 21.47 -5.92 10.58
CA ALA A 51 22.91 -5.70 10.63
C ALA A 51 23.54 -6.10 11.98
N ARG A 52 22.75 -6.47 12.98
CA ARG A 52 23.26 -6.90 14.29
C ARG A 52 23.84 -8.31 14.23
N LYS A 53 24.88 -8.54 15.04
CA LYS A 53 25.40 -9.90 15.29
C LYS A 53 24.32 -10.72 15.99
N TYR A 54 24.42 -12.03 15.85
CA TYR A 54 23.50 -12.95 16.52
C TYR A 54 24.25 -14.20 16.96
N LYS A 55 23.73 -14.80 18.03
CA LYS A 55 24.12 -16.14 18.48
C LYS A 55 22.94 -17.08 18.37
N ILE A 56 23.22 -18.37 18.29
CA ILE A 56 22.22 -19.42 18.37
C ILE A 56 22.19 -19.85 19.84
N SER A 57 21.04 -19.73 20.50
CA SER A 57 20.85 -20.20 21.88
C SER A 57 20.87 -21.73 21.94
N GLU A 58 20.95 -22.27 23.15
CA GLU A 58 20.84 -23.73 23.39
C GLU A 58 19.52 -24.31 22.85
N GLU A 59 18.46 -23.51 22.83
CA GLU A 59 17.14 -23.84 22.27
C GLU A 59 17.07 -23.68 20.74
N LYS A 60 18.21 -23.48 20.07
CA LYS A 60 18.33 -23.25 18.62
C LYS A 60 17.63 -21.96 18.12
N GLU A 61 17.41 -21.01 19.01
CA GLU A 61 16.82 -19.72 18.66
C GLU A 61 17.88 -18.67 18.33
N LYS A 62 17.54 -17.76 17.42
CA LYS A 62 18.44 -16.67 17.03
C LYS A 62 18.31 -15.51 18.01
N VAL A 63 19.33 -15.28 18.81
CA VAL A 63 19.39 -14.17 19.79
C VAL A 63 20.24 -13.04 19.22
N LEU A 64 19.66 -11.83 19.12
CA LEU A 64 20.36 -10.64 18.63
C LEU A 64 21.30 -10.06 19.70
N GLU A 65 22.55 -9.82 19.32
CA GLU A 65 23.55 -9.19 20.17
C GLU A 65 23.53 -7.66 20.01
N GLU A 66 24.08 -6.92 20.98
CA GLU A 66 24.16 -5.46 20.90
C GLU A 66 25.04 -4.96 19.75
N ASP A 67 26.11 -5.69 19.44
CA ASP A 67 27.08 -5.34 18.42
C ASP A 67 26.54 -5.47 17.00
N PHE A 68 26.98 -4.58 16.13
CA PHE A 68 26.79 -4.64 14.69
C PHE A 68 27.84 -5.53 14.03
N ARG A 69 27.45 -6.14 12.91
CA ARG A 69 28.35 -6.88 12.02
C ARG A 69 29.33 -5.92 11.36
N ASP A 70 30.53 -6.41 11.08
CA ASP A 70 31.58 -5.60 10.48
C ASP A 70 31.14 -5.08 9.10
N GLY A 71 31.51 -3.84 8.76
CA GLY A 71 31.03 -3.16 7.55
C GLY A 71 29.62 -2.57 7.65
N THR A 72 29.05 -2.44 8.86
CA THR A 72 27.78 -1.73 9.06
C THR A 72 27.99 -0.22 9.16
N TYR A 73 27.61 0.51 8.11
CA TYR A 73 27.69 1.98 8.06
C TYR A 73 26.36 2.63 8.41
N PHE A 74 26.37 3.68 9.25
CA PHE A 74 25.17 4.47 9.56
C PHE A 74 24.52 5.06 8.30
N ASP A 75 25.33 5.52 7.35
CA ASP A 75 24.84 6.09 6.09
C ASP A 75 24.04 5.09 5.26
N ASN A 76 24.47 3.83 5.22
CA ASN A 76 23.72 2.77 4.53
C ASN A 76 22.39 2.49 5.23
N ILE A 77 22.35 2.50 6.56
CA ILE A 77 21.08 2.37 7.30
C ILE A 77 20.15 3.54 7.00
N PHE A 78 20.68 4.76 6.94
CA PHE A 78 19.90 5.94 6.58
C PHE A 78 19.38 5.88 5.13
N CYS A 79 20.19 5.40 4.19
CA CYS A 79 19.75 5.13 2.82
C CYS A 79 18.62 4.09 2.76
N LEU A 80 18.68 3.04 3.59
CA LEU A 80 17.59 2.06 3.70
C LEU A 80 16.30 2.68 4.24
N TYR A 81 16.41 3.59 5.21
CA TYR A 81 15.26 4.37 5.69
C TYR A 81 14.63 5.20 4.56
N LEU A 82 15.44 5.87 3.74
CA LEU A 82 14.97 6.67 2.61
C LEU A 82 14.32 5.79 1.52
N LEU A 83 14.91 4.64 1.21
CA LEU A 83 14.32 3.64 0.31
C LEU A 83 12.94 3.23 0.81
N ASP A 84 12.81 2.87 2.08
CA ASP A 84 11.54 2.45 2.68
C ASP A 84 10.50 3.58 2.72
N LYS A 85 10.95 4.83 2.91
CA LYS A 85 10.09 6.01 2.78
C LYS A 85 9.54 6.14 1.36
N ASN A 86 10.39 5.97 0.34
CA ASN A 86 9.96 6.05 -1.05
C ASN A 86 9.01 4.90 -1.41
N LEU A 87 9.25 3.69 -0.88
CA LEU A 87 8.29 2.59 -1.00
C LEU A 87 6.93 2.96 -0.39
N ARG A 88 6.89 3.53 0.82
CA ARG A 88 5.62 3.95 1.43
C ARG A 88 4.85 4.93 0.55
N VAL A 89 5.52 5.91 -0.07
CA VAL A 89 4.89 6.89 -0.95
C VAL A 89 4.27 6.20 -2.18
N GLU A 90 5.02 5.32 -2.84
CA GLU A 90 4.52 4.59 -4.02
C GLU A 90 3.38 3.64 -3.69
N PHE A 91 3.46 2.94 -2.54
CA PHE A 91 2.37 2.08 -2.09
C PHE A 91 1.13 2.88 -1.74
N PHE A 92 1.27 4.03 -1.07
CA PHE A 92 0.13 4.86 -0.70
C PHE A 92 -0.62 5.36 -1.94
N ASN A 93 0.10 5.86 -2.95
CA ASN A 93 -0.47 6.28 -4.23
C ASN A 93 -1.20 5.13 -4.95
N ALA A 94 -0.58 3.95 -5.04
CA ALA A 94 -1.21 2.80 -5.66
C ALA A 94 -2.47 2.34 -4.92
N ILE A 95 -2.41 2.26 -3.59
CA ILE A 95 -3.53 1.79 -2.77
C ILE A 95 -4.70 2.77 -2.81
N GLU A 96 -4.46 4.07 -2.88
CA GLU A 96 -5.51 5.08 -3.08
C GLU A 96 -6.35 4.76 -4.33
N ARG A 97 -5.69 4.50 -5.47
CA ARG A 97 -6.38 4.13 -6.72
C ARG A 97 -7.19 2.85 -6.58
N ILE A 98 -6.65 1.87 -5.86
CA ILE A 98 -7.34 0.60 -5.56
C ILE A 98 -8.56 0.84 -4.67
N GLU A 99 -8.43 1.71 -3.65
CA GLU A 99 -9.49 2.06 -2.71
C GLU A 99 -10.67 2.68 -3.45
N ILE A 100 -10.41 3.70 -4.27
CA ILE A 100 -11.44 4.38 -5.07
C ILE A 100 -12.14 3.38 -6.00
N PHE A 101 -11.37 2.58 -6.75
CA PHE A 101 -11.96 1.58 -7.64
C PHE A 101 -12.82 0.55 -6.88
N LEU A 102 -12.36 0.10 -5.72
CA LEU A 102 -13.11 -0.84 -4.88
C LEU A 102 -14.40 -0.22 -4.34
N ARG A 103 -14.40 1.06 -3.92
CA ARG A 103 -15.62 1.78 -3.53
C ARG A 103 -16.63 1.77 -4.65
N THR A 104 -16.21 2.14 -5.86
CA THR A 104 -17.08 2.15 -7.05
C THR A 104 -17.65 0.77 -7.33
N VAL A 105 -16.79 -0.27 -7.36
CA VAL A 105 -17.25 -1.65 -7.64
C VAL A 105 -18.26 -2.12 -6.59
N ILE A 106 -17.96 -1.95 -5.30
CA ILE A 106 -18.85 -2.38 -4.22
C ILE A 106 -20.18 -1.62 -4.29
N ALA A 107 -20.14 -0.30 -4.44
CA ALA A 107 -21.34 0.53 -4.51
C ALA A 107 -22.24 0.16 -5.69
N HIS A 108 -21.66 -0.08 -6.87
CA HIS A 108 -22.43 -0.48 -8.04
C HIS A 108 -23.02 -1.88 -7.92
N GLU A 109 -22.21 -2.88 -7.54
CA GLU A 109 -22.69 -4.26 -7.49
C GLU A 109 -23.74 -4.47 -6.39
N MET A 110 -23.59 -3.79 -5.25
CA MET A 110 -24.56 -3.88 -4.16
C MET A 110 -25.76 -2.94 -4.35
N GLY A 111 -25.53 -1.75 -4.91
CA GLY A 111 -26.59 -0.77 -5.21
C GLY A 111 -27.62 -1.28 -6.23
N ARG A 112 -27.21 -2.15 -7.17
CA ARG A 112 -28.13 -2.87 -8.08
C ARG A 112 -29.13 -3.77 -7.35
N LEU A 113 -28.83 -4.20 -6.12
CA LEU A 113 -29.72 -5.03 -5.31
C LEU A 113 -30.67 -4.17 -4.47
N SER A 114 -30.12 -3.12 -3.85
CA SER A 114 -30.89 -2.12 -3.11
C SER A 114 -30.01 -0.89 -2.80
N PRO A 115 -30.56 0.34 -2.86
CA PRO A 115 -29.88 1.53 -2.38
C PRO A 115 -29.44 1.44 -0.90
N LEU A 116 -30.19 0.70 -0.07
CA LEU A 116 -29.93 0.57 1.38
C LEU A 116 -29.36 -0.79 1.76
N CYS A 117 -28.73 -1.49 0.82
CA CYS A 117 -28.22 -2.86 1.01
C CYS A 117 -27.33 -3.04 2.25
N TYR A 118 -26.63 -2.00 2.69
CA TYR A 118 -25.74 -2.01 3.85
C TYR A 118 -26.47 -2.12 5.21
N LYS A 119 -27.80 -1.96 5.23
CA LYS A 119 -28.68 -2.17 6.40
C LYS A 119 -29.53 -3.44 6.29
N GLU A 120 -29.54 -4.09 5.13
CA GLU A 120 -30.45 -5.20 4.86
C GLU A 120 -29.76 -6.54 5.15
N LYS A 121 -30.05 -7.11 6.33
CA LYS A 121 -29.47 -8.38 6.84
C LYS A 121 -29.48 -9.53 5.81
N LYS A 122 -30.44 -9.56 4.88
CA LYS A 122 -30.54 -10.58 3.82
C LYS A 122 -29.34 -10.64 2.87
N TYR A 123 -28.52 -9.58 2.77
CA TYR A 123 -27.32 -9.56 1.92
C TYR A 123 -26.05 -10.02 2.63
N PHE A 124 -26.10 -10.17 3.96
CA PHE A 124 -24.99 -10.60 4.78
C PHE A 124 -24.98 -12.12 4.98
N ASP A 125 -23.80 -12.69 5.15
CA ASP A 125 -23.64 -14.08 5.55
C ASP A 125 -24.18 -14.25 6.98
N LYS A 126 -24.98 -15.31 7.20
CA LYS A 126 -25.67 -15.60 8.46
C LYS A 126 -24.71 -15.63 9.65
N LYS A 127 -23.45 -16.06 9.44
CA LYS A 127 -22.45 -16.15 10.53
C LYS A 127 -22.05 -14.81 11.14
N TYR A 128 -22.30 -13.69 10.43
CA TYR A 128 -22.00 -12.34 10.93
C TYR A 128 -23.22 -11.63 11.54
N LEU A 129 -24.40 -12.24 11.43
CA LEU A 129 -25.62 -11.70 12.01
C LEU A 129 -25.73 -12.08 13.49
N PRO A 130 -26.45 -11.28 14.30
CA PRO A 130 -26.72 -11.63 15.69
C PRO A 130 -27.47 -12.96 15.74
N LYS A 131 -27.07 -13.84 16.67
CA LYS A 131 -27.76 -15.10 16.91
C LYS A 131 -29.07 -14.83 17.68
N LEU A 132 -30.08 -15.64 17.40
CA LEU A 132 -31.34 -15.61 18.17
C LEU A 132 -31.20 -16.41 19.46
N GLU A 133 -30.38 -17.47 19.47
CA GLU A 133 -30.16 -18.35 20.62
C GLU A 133 -28.69 -18.81 20.68
N GLY A 134 -28.20 -19.07 21.90
CA GLY A 134 -26.84 -19.52 22.19
C GLY A 134 -25.85 -18.38 22.46
N PRO A 135 -24.63 -18.70 22.96
CA PRO A 135 -23.63 -17.68 23.26
C PRO A 135 -23.15 -16.97 21.99
N ASP A 136 -22.94 -15.67 22.12
CA ASP A 136 -22.29 -14.87 21.10
C ASP A 136 -20.90 -15.45 20.80
N ASP A 137 -20.59 -15.53 19.50
CA ASP A 137 -19.22 -15.83 19.07
C ASP A 137 -18.56 -14.55 18.56
N LYS A 138 -17.28 -14.65 18.20
CA LYS A 138 -16.51 -13.50 17.71
C LYS A 138 -17.17 -12.79 16.53
N TYR A 139 -17.98 -13.48 15.73
CA TYR A 139 -18.55 -12.97 14.48
C TYR A 139 -20.00 -12.49 14.63
N SER A 140 -20.78 -12.98 15.59
CA SER A 140 -22.19 -12.58 15.80
C SER A 140 -22.35 -11.09 16.15
N VAL A 141 -21.32 -10.47 16.71
CA VAL A 141 -21.28 -9.02 17.01
C VAL A 141 -20.92 -8.14 15.80
N TRP A 142 -20.40 -8.71 14.71
CA TRP A 142 -19.83 -7.94 13.61
C TRP A 142 -20.86 -7.06 12.91
N TYR A 143 -22.08 -7.54 12.69
CA TYR A 143 -23.14 -6.75 12.08
C TYR A 143 -23.59 -5.59 12.98
N ASN A 144 -23.62 -5.80 14.30
CA ASN A 144 -23.98 -4.74 15.25
C ASN A 144 -22.89 -3.66 15.29
N ASP A 145 -21.62 -4.07 15.33
CA ASP A 145 -20.48 -3.14 15.25
C ASP A 145 -20.46 -2.39 13.91
N TRP A 146 -20.77 -3.08 12.80
CA TRP A 146 -20.93 -2.47 11.49
C TRP A 146 -22.01 -1.39 11.49
N SER A 147 -23.20 -1.73 12.00
CA SER A 147 -24.34 -0.81 12.06
C SER A 147 -24.00 0.43 12.90
N LYS A 148 -23.44 0.24 14.10
CA LYS A 148 -22.97 1.33 14.97
C LYS A 148 -21.90 2.19 14.30
N LYS A 149 -20.94 1.56 13.60
CA LYS A 149 -19.87 2.28 12.90
C LYS A 149 -20.41 3.14 11.75
N ILE A 150 -21.41 2.64 11.01
CA ILE A 150 -22.10 3.42 9.97
C ILE A 150 -22.85 4.61 10.57
N GLU A 151 -23.58 4.40 11.66
CA GLU A 151 -24.31 5.46 12.36
C GLU A 151 -23.36 6.56 12.87
N SER A 152 -22.26 6.19 13.52
CA SER A 152 -21.21 7.14 13.92
C SER A 152 -20.63 7.88 12.73
N LYS A 153 -20.28 7.19 11.63
CA LYS A 153 -19.76 7.86 10.43
C LYS A 153 -20.72 8.88 9.84
N ILE A 154 -22.02 8.60 9.84
CA ILE A 154 -23.05 9.54 9.35
C ILE A 154 -23.20 10.71 10.33
N SER A 155 -23.30 10.44 11.63
CA SER A 155 -23.47 11.44 12.70
C SER A 155 -22.27 12.41 12.75
N ASP A 156 -21.05 11.88 12.65
CA ASP A 156 -19.81 12.63 12.80
C ASP A 156 -19.39 13.32 11.49
N SER A 157 -20.10 13.07 10.38
CA SER A 157 -19.72 13.58 9.06
C SER A 157 -19.89 15.09 8.96
N LYS A 158 -18.86 15.74 8.43
CA LYS A 158 -18.88 17.18 8.12
C LYS A 158 -19.20 17.47 6.66
N GLU A 159 -19.28 16.43 5.82
CA GLU A 159 -19.51 16.52 4.38
C GLU A 159 -20.92 17.05 4.04
N GLU A 160 -20.98 18.01 3.13
CA GLU A 160 -22.23 18.71 2.77
C GLU A 160 -23.28 17.75 2.20
N PHE A 161 -22.86 16.81 1.34
CA PHE A 161 -23.75 15.83 0.74
C PHE A 161 -24.39 14.88 1.78
N ILE A 162 -23.73 14.61 2.90
CA ILE A 162 -24.30 13.83 4.01
C ILE A 162 -25.25 14.68 4.83
N LYS A 163 -24.86 15.91 5.15
CA LYS A 163 -25.70 16.86 5.89
C LYS A 163 -27.03 17.14 5.18
N ASP A 164 -27.03 17.23 3.84
CA ASP A 164 -28.28 17.37 3.06
C ASP A 164 -29.23 16.20 3.30
N HIS A 165 -28.73 14.97 3.25
CA HIS A 165 -29.56 13.79 3.47
C HIS A 165 -30.10 13.73 4.90
N VAL A 166 -29.25 13.98 5.89
CA VAL A 166 -29.64 13.93 7.31
C VAL A 166 -30.66 15.02 7.64
N SER A 167 -30.41 16.26 7.26
CA SER A 167 -31.31 17.40 7.56
C SER A 167 -32.67 17.27 6.89
N LYS A 168 -32.72 16.69 5.67
CA LYS A 168 -33.96 16.45 4.92
C LYS A 168 -34.58 15.07 5.21
N LEU A 169 -34.05 14.32 6.17
CA LEU A 169 -34.49 12.96 6.52
C LEU A 169 -34.56 12.00 5.32
N LYS A 170 -33.67 12.19 4.34
CA LYS A 170 -33.58 11.34 3.15
C LYS A 170 -32.77 10.09 3.45
N PRO A 171 -33.16 8.91 2.93
CA PRO A 171 -32.31 7.73 2.98
C PRO A 171 -31.00 7.97 2.24
N ILE A 172 -29.86 7.59 2.84
CA ILE A 172 -28.54 7.71 2.22
C ILE A 172 -28.24 6.44 1.40
N PRO A 173 -28.19 6.52 0.07
CA PRO A 173 -27.91 5.34 -0.74
C PRO A 173 -26.44 4.91 -0.64
N ILE A 174 -26.15 3.64 -0.94
CA ILE A 174 -24.82 3.06 -0.80
C ILE A 174 -23.73 3.81 -1.58
N TRP A 175 -24.02 4.29 -2.79
CA TRP A 175 -23.05 5.05 -3.61
C TRP A 175 -22.72 6.44 -3.06
N VAL A 176 -23.55 6.99 -2.17
CA VAL A 176 -23.22 8.20 -1.40
C VAL A 176 -22.49 7.81 -0.11
N LEU A 177 -22.93 6.75 0.55
CA LEU A 177 -22.40 6.34 1.85
C LEU A 177 -20.95 5.84 1.78
N VAL A 178 -20.56 5.15 0.70
CA VAL A 178 -19.20 4.61 0.56
C VAL A 178 -18.12 5.69 0.55
N GLU A 179 -18.45 6.95 0.28
CA GLU A 179 -17.48 8.06 0.34
C GLU A 179 -17.01 8.34 1.78
N LEU A 180 -17.75 7.91 2.80
CA LEU A 180 -17.34 8.00 4.20
C LEU A 180 -16.44 6.84 4.65
N TRP A 181 -16.26 5.82 3.82
CA TRP A 181 -15.61 4.58 4.21
C TRP A 181 -14.11 4.64 3.97
N ASP A 182 -13.35 4.32 5.01
CA ASP A 182 -11.94 3.97 4.86
C ASP A 182 -11.76 2.58 4.24
N PHE A 183 -10.54 2.26 3.80
CA PHE A 183 -10.19 0.94 3.28
C PHE A 183 -10.61 -0.22 4.20
N GLY A 184 -10.48 -0.02 5.52
CA GLY A 184 -10.85 -1.02 6.52
C GLY A 184 -12.34 -1.32 6.51
N MET A 185 -13.19 -0.31 6.35
CA MET A 185 -14.64 -0.45 6.22
C MET A 185 -15.01 -1.18 4.92
N LEU A 186 -14.35 -0.87 3.81
CA LEU A 186 -14.57 -1.58 2.53
C LEU A 186 -14.22 -3.07 2.66
N SER A 187 -13.04 -3.37 3.20
CA SER A 187 -12.58 -4.74 3.43
C SER A 187 -13.53 -5.50 4.38
N LYS A 188 -13.97 -4.85 5.47
CA LYS A 188 -14.91 -5.41 6.43
C LYS A 188 -16.27 -5.68 5.80
N PHE A 189 -16.85 -4.70 5.11
CA PHE A 189 -18.13 -4.84 4.42
C PHE A 189 -18.10 -6.01 3.45
N TYR A 190 -17.10 -6.05 2.57
CA TYR A 190 -16.91 -7.15 1.63
C TYR A 190 -16.86 -8.51 2.33
N SER A 191 -16.10 -8.64 3.44
CA SER A 191 -15.99 -9.91 4.19
C SER A 191 -17.32 -10.40 4.76
N MET A 192 -18.25 -9.48 5.09
CA MET A 192 -19.52 -9.82 5.71
C MET A 192 -20.62 -10.20 4.72
N LEU A 193 -20.44 -9.95 3.42
CA LEU A 193 -21.40 -10.28 2.38
C LEU A 193 -21.52 -11.79 2.20
N LYS A 194 -22.69 -12.25 1.73
CA LYS A 194 -22.83 -13.62 1.22
C LYS A 194 -21.86 -13.87 0.06
N THR A 195 -21.37 -15.10 -0.06
CA THR A 195 -20.46 -15.51 -1.15
C THR A 195 -21.02 -15.17 -2.53
N SER A 196 -22.32 -15.34 -2.76
CA SER A 196 -22.97 -14.97 -4.03
C SER A 196 -22.85 -13.49 -4.42
N HIS A 197 -22.68 -12.60 -3.44
CA HIS A 197 -22.47 -11.17 -3.66
C HIS A 197 -20.98 -10.84 -3.77
N GLN A 198 -20.13 -11.50 -2.98
CA GLN A 198 -18.68 -11.43 -3.12
C GLN A 198 -18.24 -11.85 -4.53
N ASP A 199 -18.82 -12.93 -5.08
CA ASP A 199 -18.51 -13.42 -6.42
C ASP A 199 -18.86 -12.40 -7.50
N LYS A 200 -19.96 -11.63 -7.34
CA LYS A 200 -20.31 -10.55 -8.29
C LYS A 200 -19.25 -9.45 -8.30
N ILE A 201 -18.75 -9.07 -7.12
CA ILE A 201 -17.64 -8.12 -7.00
C ILE A 201 -16.36 -8.71 -7.61
N CYS A 202 -16.06 -9.99 -7.35
CA CYS A 202 -14.89 -10.67 -7.87
C CYS A 202 -14.84 -10.75 -9.40
N LYS A 203 -16.00 -10.75 -10.10
CA LYS A 203 -16.04 -10.68 -11.56
C LYS A 203 -15.35 -9.44 -12.14
N ARG A 204 -15.27 -8.34 -11.38
CA ARG A 204 -14.53 -7.12 -11.77
C ARG A 204 -13.00 -7.26 -11.63
N PHE A 205 -12.53 -8.37 -11.04
CA PHE A 205 -11.13 -8.70 -10.83
C PHE A 205 -10.81 -10.08 -11.43
N ASP A 206 -11.19 -10.31 -12.69
CA ASP A 206 -11.03 -11.60 -13.41
C ASP A 206 -11.58 -12.82 -12.68
N SER A 207 -12.64 -12.66 -11.88
CA SER A 207 -13.26 -13.76 -11.13
C SER A 207 -12.28 -14.49 -10.18
N ILE A 208 -11.39 -13.73 -9.53
CA ILE A 208 -10.58 -14.25 -8.42
C ILE A 208 -11.51 -14.83 -7.33
N PRO A 209 -11.16 -15.96 -6.69
CA PRO A 209 -11.99 -16.52 -5.62
C PRO A 209 -12.24 -15.54 -4.48
N ALA A 210 -13.46 -15.55 -3.92
CA ALA A 210 -13.88 -14.57 -2.91
C ALA A 210 -12.96 -14.52 -1.68
N ASN A 211 -12.49 -15.67 -1.21
CA ASN A 211 -11.56 -15.79 -0.08
C ASN A 211 -10.16 -15.24 -0.38
N VAL A 212 -9.72 -15.30 -1.64
CA VAL A 212 -8.45 -14.72 -2.10
C VAL A 212 -8.55 -13.20 -2.08
N LEU A 213 -9.63 -12.63 -2.64
CA LEU A 213 -9.85 -11.18 -2.59
C LEU A 213 -9.97 -10.70 -1.13
N GLU A 214 -10.68 -11.41 -0.26
CA GLU A 214 -10.75 -11.08 1.17
C GLU A 214 -9.36 -11.04 1.82
N ASN A 215 -8.55 -12.07 1.58
CA ASN A 215 -7.17 -12.15 2.08
C ASN A 215 -6.32 -10.97 1.60
N TRP A 216 -6.46 -10.58 0.34
CA TRP A 216 -5.71 -9.46 -0.23
C TRP A 216 -6.13 -8.13 0.35
N LEU A 217 -7.44 -7.86 0.47
CA LEU A 217 -7.94 -6.61 1.05
C LEU A 217 -7.46 -6.41 2.49
N ILE A 218 -7.42 -7.48 3.30
CA ILE A 218 -6.91 -7.43 4.67
C ILE A 218 -5.41 -7.09 4.72
N ASN A 219 -4.63 -7.68 3.82
CA ASN A 219 -3.20 -7.37 3.73
C ASN A 219 -2.95 -5.95 3.19
N ILE A 220 -3.67 -5.53 2.15
CA ILE A 220 -3.56 -4.17 1.60
C ILE A 220 -3.94 -3.13 2.66
N ASN A 221 -5.02 -3.33 3.42
CA ASN A 221 -5.39 -2.44 4.52
C ASN A 221 -4.26 -2.32 5.57
N THR A 222 -3.59 -3.44 5.88
CA THR A 222 -2.45 -3.44 6.80
C THR A 222 -1.28 -2.63 6.24
N ILE A 223 -0.97 -2.78 4.95
CA ILE A 223 0.09 -2.00 4.30
C ILE A 223 -0.27 -0.52 4.22
N ARG A 224 -1.52 -0.19 3.88
CA ARG A 224 -2.04 1.18 3.87
C ARG A 224 -1.83 1.85 5.22
N ASN A 225 -2.23 1.17 6.29
CA ASN A 225 -2.09 1.71 7.65
C ASN A 225 -0.63 1.84 8.06
N ARG A 226 0.25 0.89 7.69
CA ARG A 226 1.71 1.06 7.89
C ARG A 226 2.23 2.29 7.16
N CYS A 227 1.81 2.53 5.92
CA CYS A 227 2.24 3.72 5.17
C CYS A 227 1.76 5.01 5.85
N ALA A 228 0.49 5.07 6.25
CA ALA A 228 -0.12 6.21 6.93
C ALA A 228 0.52 6.53 8.29
N HIS A 229 0.95 5.50 9.03
CA HIS A 229 1.62 5.64 10.33
C HIS A 229 3.15 5.63 10.23
N HIS A 230 3.71 5.80 9.02
CA HIS A 230 5.15 5.82 8.75
C HIS A 230 5.91 4.56 9.22
N GLY A 231 5.22 3.43 9.34
CA GLY A 231 5.80 2.16 9.75
C GLY A 231 6.74 1.58 8.69
N ARG A 232 7.64 0.71 9.14
CA ARG A 232 8.61 0.01 8.29
C ARG A 232 7.91 -0.95 7.32
N LEU A 233 8.26 -0.91 6.03
CA LEU A 233 7.62 -1.74 5.00
C LEU A 233 8.53 -2.87 4.45
N PHE A 234 9.79 -2.57 4.16
CA PHE A 234 10.66 -3.40 3.30
C PHE A 234 10.79 -4.87 3.73
N ASN A 235 10.98 -5.14 5.03
CA ASN A 235 11.16 -6.50 5.57
C ASN A 235 10.04 -6.94 6.52
N SER A 236 8.96 -6.17 6.61
CA SER A 236 7.85 -6.44 7.51
C SER A 236 7.00 -7.61 6.99
N ASN A 237 6.56 -8.48 7.89
CA ASN A 237 5.70 -9.60 7.51
C ASN A 237 4.29 -9.11 7.16
N ASN A 238 3.65 -9.78 6.21
CA ASN A 238 2.23 -9.65 5.93
C ASN A 238 1.42 -10.19 7.12
N VAL A 239 0.23 -9.61 7.36
CA VAL A 239 -0.62 -10.04 8.49
C VAL A 239 -1.16 -11.46 8.30
N ARG A 240 -1.34 -11.86 7.03
CA ARG A 240 -1.71 -13.22 6.65
C ARG A 240 -0.83 -13.64 5.48
N ALA A 241 -0.52 -14.94 5.41
CA ALA A 241 0.05 -15.51 4.19
C ALA A 241 -0.85 -15.17 3.01
N LEU A 242 -0.28 -14.57 1.97
CA LEU A 242 -1.03 -14.20 0.78
C LEU A 242 -1.51 -15.47 0.07
N LEU A 243 -2.80 -15.49 -0.28
CA LEU A 243 -3.34 -16.55 -1.13
C LEU A 243 -3.02 -16.21 -2.59
N MET A 244 -2.41 -17.13 -3.31
CA MET A 244 -2.01 -16.93 -4.70
C MET A 244 -2.76 -17.91 -5.60
N PRO A 245 -3.67 -17.44 -6.48
CA PRO A 245 -4.32 -18.28 -7.45
C PRO A 245 -3.29 -18.94 -8.37
N GLN A 246 -3.41 -20.24 -8.61
CA GLN A 246 -2.51 -20.98 -9.51
C GLN A 246 -2.93 -20.83 -10.98
N LYS A 247 -3.14 -19.59 -11.45
CA LYS A 247 -3.63 -19.28 -12.80
C LYS A 247 -2.98 -18.01 -13.38
N GLY A 248 -2.68 -18.05 -14.69
CA GLY A 248 -2.30 -16.89 -15.48
C GLY A 248 -1.11 -16.10 -14.92
N TYR A 249 -1.33 -14.81 -14.68
CA TYR A 249 -0.36 -13.83 -14.18
C TYR A 249 0.48 -14.34 -12.99
N PHE A 250 -0.14 -15.02 -12.02
CA PHE A 250 0.55 -15.46 -10.80
C PHE A 250 1.51 -16.64 -11.03
N ASN A 251 1.20 -17.53 -11.99
CA ASN A 251 2.06 -18.67 -12.31
C ASN A 251 3.37 -18.23 -12.98
N LEU A 252 3.31 -17.18 -13.79
CA LEU A 252 4.47 -16.65 -14.53
C LEU A 252 5.54 -16.06 -13.60
N LEU A 253 5.13 -15.56 -12.44
CA LEU A 253 6.04 -14.93 -11.47
C LEU A 253 6.81 -15.94 -10.62
N LYS A 254 6.37 -17.21 -10.58
CA LYS A 254 7.00 -18.31 -9.81
C LYS A 254 7.31 -17.94 -8.36
N LEU A 255 6.31 -17.42 -7.64
CA LEU A 255 6.47 -16.98 -6.26
C LEU A 255 6.78 -18.16 -5.32
N ASN A 256 7.78 -17.97 -4.46
CA ASN A 256 8.12 -18.96 -3.43
C ASN A 256 7.26 -18.74 -2.16
N GLU A 257 7.36 -19.65 -1.20
CA GLU A 257 6.60 -19.56 0.04
C GLU A 257 6.89 -18.29 0.83
N ASN A 258 8.16 -17.88 0.94
CA ASN A 258 8.57 -16.66 1.63
C ASN A 258 7.95 -15.40 0.99
N SER A 259 7.79 -15.36 -0.33
CA SER A 259 7.13 -14.25 -1.03
C SER A 259 5.71 -14.00 -0.51
N ARG A 260 4.99 -15.04 -0.09
CA ARG A 260 3.62 -14.94 0.43
C ARG A 260 3.54 -14.20 1.77
N TYR A 261 4.62 -14.18 2.53
CA TYR A 261 4.68 -13.54 3.84
C TYR A 261 5.35 -12.17 3.83
N LYS A 262 5.86 -11.72 2.67
CA LYS A 262 6.75 -10.57 2.59
C LYS A 262 6.31 -9.54 1.54
N LEU A 263 7.05 -8.44 1.46
CA LEU A 263 6.80 -7.30 0.59
C LEU A 263 6.64 -7.70 -0.88
N TYR A 264 7.46 -8.61 -1.39
CA TYR A 264 7.40 -8.99 -2.81
C TYR A 264 6.03 -9.55 -3.20
N GLY A 265 5.39 -10.37 -2.37
CA GLY A 265 4.04 -10.87 -2.64
C GLY A 265 3.00 -9.75 -2.69
N ILE A 266 3.11 -8.72 -1.84
CA ILE A 266 2.16 -7.60 -1.89
C ILE A 266 2.42 -6.69 -3.10
N VAL A 267 3.68 -6.52 -3.53
CA VAL A 267 4.02 -5.85 -4.79
C VAL A 267 3.29 -6.52 -5.96
N VAL A 268 3.32 -7.85 -6.01
CA VAL A 268 2.66 -8.62 -7.07
C VAL A 268 1.16 -8.38 -7.11
N ILE A 269 0.51 -8.37 -5.95
CA ILE A 269 -0.94 -8.17 -5.82
C ILE A 269 -1.32 -6.74 -6.16
N VAL A 270 -0.61 -5.75 -5.62
CA VAL A 270 -0.90 -4.33 -5.92
C VAL A 270 -0.71 -4.06 -7.41
N ASN A 271 0.36 -4.57 -8.02
CA ASN A 271 0.54 -4.47 -9.46
C ASN A 271 -0.61 -5.13 -10.23
N TYR A 272 -1.05 -6.32 -9.81
CA TYR A 272 -2.20 -6.99 -10.41
C TYR A 272 -3.44 -6.08 -10.41
N PHE A 273 -3.81 -5.50 -9.27
CA PHE A 273 -4.94 -4.57 -9.21
C PHE A 273 -4.74 -3.37 -10.14
N LEU A 274 -3.56 -2.76 -10.14
CA LEU A 274 -3.27 -1.62 -10.99
C LEU A 274 -3.42 -1.98 -12.48
N THR A 275 -2.98 -3.16 -12.92
CA THR A 275 -3.19 -3.59 -14.31
C THR A 275 -4.67 -3.74 -14.70
N LYS A 276 -5.56 -3.97 -13.72
CA LYS A 276 -7.01 -4.04 -13.93
C LYS A 276 -7.69 -2.68 -13.92
N ILE A 277 -7.13 -1.74 -13.15
CA ILE A 277 -7.64 -0.37 -13.06
C ILE A 277 -7.14 0.47 -14.24
N SER A 278 -5.88 0.29 -14.63
CA SER A 278 -5.19 1.09 -15.63
C SER A 278 -4.05 0.29 -16.25
N SER A 279 -4.25 -0.17 -17.47
CA SER A 279 -3.28 -0.98 -18.22
C SER A 279 -1.96 -0.26 -18.52
N SER A 280 -1.96 1.08 -18.50
CA SER A 280 -0.79 1.92 -18.74
C SER A 280 0.05 2.21 -17.48
N SER A 281 -0.28 1.61 -16.34
CA SER A 281 0.44 1.91 -15.09
C SER A 281 1.90 1.47 -15.15
N ASP A 282 2.80 2.41 -14.90
CA ASP A 282 4.25 2.26 -14.77
C ASP A 282 4.71 1.99 -13.32
N TRP A 283 3.78 1.77 -12.39
CA TRP A 283 4.05 1.66 -10.95
C TRP A 283 5.11 0.59 -10.63
N ILE A 284 5.06 -0.55 -11.32
CA ILE A 284 6.02 -1.63 -11.12
C ILE A 284 7.44 -1.25 -11.54
N ILE A 285 7.59 -0.35 -12.53
CA ILE A 285 8.89 0.18 -12.96
C ILE A 285 9.45 1.07 -11.86
N ARG A 286 8.64 1.94 -11.26
CA ARG A 286 9.06 2.79 -10.13
C ARG A 286 9.45 1.98 -8.90
N ILE A 287 8.66 0.96 -8.56
CA ILE A 287 8.99 0.01 -7.48
C ILE A 287 10.31 -0.71 -7.77
N SER A 288 10.51 -1.18 -9.00
CA SER A 288 11.78 -1.80 -9.41
C SER A 288 12.94 -0.82 -9.24
N GLY A 289 12.78 0.44 -9.65
CA GLY A 289 13.78 1.49 -9.48
C GLY A 289 14.18 1.67 -8.02
N ILE A 290 13.20 1.76 -7.11
CA ILE A 290 13.45 1.92 -5.67
C ILE A 290 14.11 0.68 -5.06
N ILE A 291 13.63 -0.53 -5.39
CA ILE A 291 14.18 -1.76 -4.80
C ILE A 291 15.64 -1.99 -5.27
N ASN A 292 15.97 -1.58 -6.50
CA ASN A 292 17.32 -1.67 -7.03
C ASN A 292 18.31 -0.68 -6.39
N THR A 293 17.87 0.27 -5.54
CA THR A 293 18.77 1.14 -4.76
C THR A 293 19.05 0.62 -3.35
N LEU A 294 18.73 -0.65 -3.07
CA LEU A 294 19.00 -1.29 -1.77
C LEU A 294 20.48 -1.14 -1.39
N PRO A 295 20.81 -0.44 -0.28
CA PRO A 295 22.19 -0.28 0.14
C PRO A 295 22.79 -1.59 0.65
N GLU A 296 24.10 -1.72 0.50
CA GLU A 296 24.86 -2.85 1.04
C GLU A 296 24.91 -2.78 2.57
N ILE A 297 24.18 -3.69 3.21
CA ILE A 297 24.11 -3.80 4.67
C ILE A 297 24.32 -5.27 5.04
N PRO A 298 25.28 -5.60 5.93
CA PRO A 298 25.51 -6.97 6.34
C PRO A 298 24.24 -7.66 6.83
N GLY A 299 23.91 -8.82 6.26
CA GLY A 299 22.71 -9.58 6.65
C GLY A 299 21.39 -9.09 6.05
N LEU A 300 21.42 -8.06 5.21
CA LEU A 300 20.27 -7.64 4.43
C LEU A 300 20.45 -8.05 2.97
N THR A 301 19.44 -8.74 2.43
CA THR A 301 19.37 -9.08 1.00
C THR A 301 17.94 -8.92 0.52
N LEU A 302 17.70 -8.99 -0.79
CA LEU A 302 16.35 -9.00 -1.35
C LEU A 302 15.50 -10.15 -0.80
N ALA A 303 16.09 -11.27 -0.38
CA ALA A 303 15.35 -12.35 0.28
C ALA A 303 14.63 -11.91 1.57
N SER A 304 15.13 -10.87 2.26
CA SER A 304 14.46 -10.26 3.42
C SER A 304 13.13 -9.60 3.08
N MET A 305 12.97 -9.19 1.81
CA MET A 305 11.75 -8.63 1.25
C MET A 305 10.89 -9.69 0.52
N GLY A 306 11.29 -10.96 0.51
CA GLY A 306 10.51 -12.06 -0.09
C GLY A 306 10.91 -12.49 -1.49
N PHE A 307 12.01 -11.96 -2.03
CA PHE A 307 12.56 -12.39 -3.32
C PHE A 307 13.29 -13.75 -3.19
N GLU A 308 13.68 -14.34 -4.33
CA GLU A 308 14.51 -15.56 -4.35
C GLU A 308 15.89 -15.27 -3.73
N LYS A 309 16.54 -16.27 -3.14
CA LYS A 309 17.79 -16.06 -2.38
C LYS A 309 18.94 -15.56 -3.27
N GLU A 310 18.90 -15.96 -4.53
CA GLU A 310 19.88 -15.67 -5.58
C GLU A 310 19.59 -14.33 -6.27
N SER A 311 18.48 -13.66 -5.94
CA SER A 311 18.12 -12.38 -6.53
C SER A 311 19.01 -11.25 -6.03
N TYR A 312 19.72 -10.59 -6.96
CA TYR A 312 20.53 -9.40 -6.71
C TYR A 312 19.87 -8.10 -7.21
N LYS A 313 18.80 -8.21 -8.01
CA LYS A 313 17.99 -7.10 -8.52
C LYS A 313 16.52 -7.49 -8.60
N PHE A 314 15.65 -6.49 -8.72
CA PHE A 314 14.23 -6.71 -8.97
C PHE A 314 14.01 -7.39 -10.34
N PRO A 315 13.25 -8.51 -10.42
CA PRO A 315 13.05 -9.27 -11.65
C PRO A 315 11.92 -8.68 -12.50
N ILE A 316 12.12 -7.45 -13.02
CA ILE A 316 11.10 -6.69 -13.77
C ILE A 316 10.61 -7.43 -15.02
N GLU A 317 11.49 -8.21 -15.65
CA GLU A 317 11.18 -9.01 -16.85
C GLU A 317 10.07 -10.04 -16.61
N LYS A 318 9.90 -10.53 -15.37
CA LYS A 318 8.80 -11.44 -15.02
C LYS A 318 7.44 -10.73 -15.10
N PHE A 319 7.40 -9.41 -14.86
CA PHE A 319 6.19 -8.61 -14.92
C PHE A 319 5.84 -8.18 -16.34
N CYS A 320 6.85 -7.81 -17.16
CA CYS A 320 6.63 -7.47 -18.57
C CYS A 320 6.12 -8.66 -19.40
N LYS A 321 6.52 -9.89 -19.05
CA LYS A 321 6.04 -11.12 -19.72
C LYS A 321 4.64 -11.54 -19.28
N SER A 322 4.20 -11.16 -18.09
CA SER A 322 2.92 -11.59 -17.50
C SER A 322 1.77 -10.63 -17.76
N SER A 323 2.09 -9.41 -18.18
CA SER A 323 1.14 -8.42 -18.62
C SER A 323 1.15 -8.42 -20.15
N HIS A 324 -0.03 -8.31 -20.78
CA HIS A 324 -0.11 -7.97 -22.20
C HIS A 324 0.32 -6.51 -22.39
N PHE A 325 1.54 -6.14 -21.97
CA PHE A 325 2.20 -4.98 -22.51
C PHE A 325 2.34 -5.28 -24.00
N LYS A 326 1.43 -4.71 -24.80
CA LYS A 326 1.88 -4.20 -26.08
C LYS A 326 2.97 -3.21 -25.69
N SER A 327 4.22 -3.65 -25.71
CA SER A 327 5.32 -2.75 -25.96
C SER A 327 5.05 -2.21 -27.36
N THR A 328 4.18 -1.21 -27.49
CA THR A 328 4.55 -0.14 -28.39
C THR A 328 5.85 0.34 -27.77
N PRO A 329 7.01 0.20 -28.44
CA PRO A 329 8.20 0.86 -27.95
C PRO A 329 7.77 2.29 -27.67
N ALA A 330 8.03 2.78 -26.45
CA ALA A 330 7.99 4.22 -26.24
C ALA A 330 8.81 4.78 -27.41
N ALA A 331 8.15 5.49 -28.32
CA ALA A 331 8.88 6.26 -29.31
C ALA A 331 9.93 7.01 -28.48
N PRO A 332 11.22 6.97 -28.88
CA PRO A 332 12.23 7.73 -28.15
C PRO A 332 11.63 9.10 -27.91
N CYS A 333 11.69 9.62 -26.67
CA CYS A 333 11.23 10.96 -26.36
C CYS A 333 11.95 11.91 -27.31
N THR A 334 11.38 12.10 -28.49
CA THR A 334 11.67 13.15 -29.41
C THR A 334 11.21 14.39 -28.69
N ASN A 335 12.04 15.43 -28.70
CA ASN A 335 11.71 16.76 -28.20
C ASN A 335 10.45 17.24 -28.93
N LEU A 336 9.28 16.86 -28.44
CA LEU A 336 8.01 17.35 -28.92
C LEU A 336 7.93 18.79 -28.42
N SER A 337 7.73 19.72 -29.33
CA SER A 337 7.47 21.10 -28.94
C SER A 337 6.18 21.15 -28.12
N VAL A 338 6.04 22.17 -27.26
CA VAL A 338 4.84 22.33 -26.44
C VAL A 338 3.53 22.26 -27.26
N PRO A 339 3.46 22.81 -28.49
CA PRO A 339 2.30 22.64 -29.39
C PRO A 339 1.96 21.18 -29.72
N GLN A 340 2.96 20.32 -29.94
CA GLN A 340 2.74 18.91 -30.31
C GLN A 340 2.22 18.07 -29.13
N LEU A 341 2.62 18.41 -27.90
CA LEU A 341 2.08 17.83 -26.67
C LEU A 341 0.60 18.19 -26.45
N ILE A 342 0.23 19.43 -26.79
CA ILE A 342 -1.16 19.91 -26.70
C ILE A 342 -2.04 19.19 -27.72
N GLU A 343 -1.56 19.00 -28.95
CA GLU A 343 -2.28 18.25 -30.00
C GLU A 343 -2.56 16.79 -29.60
N GLN A 344 -1.58 16.11 -28.99
CA GLN A 344 -1.78 14.74 -28.50
C GLN A 344 -2.78 14.64 -27.35
N LEU A 345 -2.81 15.64 -26.46
CA LEU A 345 -3.78 15.71 -25.37
C LEU A 345 -5.21 15.93 -25.88
N LEU A 346 -5.35 16.69 -26.97
CA LEU A 346 -6.63 16.97 -27.64
C LEU A 346 -7.21 15.73 -28.33
N GLU A 347 -6.38 14.90 -28.97
CA GLU A 347 -6.83 13.65 -29.61
C GLU A 347 -7.41 12.62 -28.62
N HIS A 348 -7.03 12.71 -27.34
CA HIS A 348 -7.39 11.74 -26.30
C HIS A 348 -8.48 12.25 -25.34
N THR A 349 -9.02 13.46 -25.54
CA THR A 349 -10.08 14.00 -24.68
C THR A 349 -11.48 13.68 -25.22
N PRO A 350 -12.37 13.01 -24.45
CA PRO A 350 -13.72 12.72 -24.90
C PRO A 350 -14.57 14.00 -24.98
N SER A 351 -15.08 14.27 -26.17
CA SER A 351 -16.12 15.23 -26.60
C SER A 351 -16.92 15.99 -25.51
N ARG A 352 -16.61 17.28 -25.34
CA ARG A 352 -17.57 18.40 -25.22
C ARG A 352 -16.91 19.64 -25.83
N HIS A 353 -17.33 20.01 -27.03
CA HIS A 353 -16.58 20.91 -27.92
C HIS A 353 -16.47 22.38 -27.44
N GLU A 354 -17.34 22.84 -26.52
CA GLU A 354 -17.37 24.26 -26.12
C GLU A 354 -16.66 24.55 -24.79
N GLU A 355 -16.70 23.63 -23.80
CA GLU A 355 -16.01 23.84 -22.50
C GLU A 355 -14.49 23.63 -22.60
N ASN A 356 -14.03 22.82 -23.56
CA ASN A 356 -12.60 22.56 -23.75
C ASN A 356 -11.88 23.69 -24.50
N GLN A 357 -12.59 24.52 -25.27
CA GLN A 357 -11.95 25.52 -26.13
C GLN A 357 -11.27 26.62 -25.31
N VAL A 358 -11.93 27.10 -24.25
CA VAL A 358 -11.38 28.11 -23.32
C VAL A 358 -10.17 27.55 -22.54
N PHE A 359 -10.22 26.28 -22.15
CA PHE A 359 -9.12 25.62 -21.44
C PHE A 359 -7.90 25.42 -22.33
N VAL A 360 -8.12 25.12 -23.61
CA VAL A 360 -7.07 24.93 -24.62
C VAL A 360 -6.42 26.27 -24.98
N GLU A 361 -7.20 27.33 -25.18
CA GLU A 361 -6.68 28.68 -25.39
C GLU A 361 -5.84 29.17 -24.19
N LEU A 362 -6.28 28.85 -22.97
CA LEU A 362 -5.53 29.17 -21.75
C LEU A 362 -4.19 28.44 -21.71
N LEU A 363 -4.16 27.14 -22.03
CA LEU A 363 -2.93 26.35 -22.06
C LEU A 363 -1.95 26.82 -23.14
N LEU A 364 -2.45 27.17 -24.33
CA LEU A 364 -1.64 27.75 -25.41
C LEU A 364 -1.05 29.10 -25.00
N SER A 365 -1.85 29.99 -24.39
CA SER A 365 -1.35 31.28 -23.88
C SER A 365 -0.27 31.13 -22.80
N ILE A 366 -0.42 30.15 -21.90
CA ILE A 366 0.57 29.87 -20.86
C ILE A 366 1.86 29.32 -21.47
N ALA A 367 1.75 28.44 -22.48
CA ALA A 367 2.89 27.90 -23.21
C ALA A 367 3.70 28.98 -23.94
N GLU A 368 3.02 29.86 -24.69
CA GLU A 368 3.66 30.97 -25.40
C GLU A 368 4.38 31.93 -24.44
N LYS A 369 3.75 32.26 -23.30
CA LYS A 369 4.37 33.10 -22.25
C LYS A 369 5.57 32.42 -21.59
N ALA A 370 5.59 31.10 -21.51
CA ALA A 370 6.71 30.35 -20.94
C ALA A 370 7.89 30.26 -21.92
N GLU A 371 7.64 30.22 -23.23
CA GLU A 371 8.69 30.25 -24.26
C GLU A 371 9.29 31.65 -24.42
N MET A 372 8.49 32.72 -24.36
CA MET A 372 9.01 34.10 -24.38
C MET A 372 9.87 34.47 -23.16
N LYS A 373 9.77 33.73 -22.05
CA LYS A 373 10.64 33.92 -20.87
C LYS A 373 11.97 33.16 -20.96
N LYS A 374 12.14 32.31 -21.98
CA LYS A 374 13.38 31.55 -22.24
C LYS A 374 14.27 32.17 -23.32
N GLN A 375 13.75 33.15 -24.06
CA GLN A 375 14.53 34.10 -24.88
C GLN A 375 14.87 35.33 -24.05
#